data_AF-A0A7Y5Y2U4-F1
#
_entry.id   AF-A0A7Y5Y2U4-F1
#
_cell.length_a   1.000
_cell.length_b   1.000
_cell.length_c   1.000
_cell.angle_alpha   90.00
_cell.angle_beta   90.00
_cell.angle_gamma   90.00
#
_symmetry.space_group_name_H-M   'P 1'
#
loop_
_entity.id
_entity.type
_entity.pdbx_description
1 polymer ?
#
loop_
_entity_poly.entity_id
_entity_poly.type
_entity_poly.pdbx_seq_one_letter_code
_entity_poly.pdbx_strand_id
1 'polypeptide(L)'
;MNSPRKSAVVIAGHGSRDPDALREFEALVALVRERAEGRIVRHGYLEFAAPTISEAAAACVAEGATDVAVVPGVLLGARHAKNDMPAELLALARDYPQVDFHFGAPMDLHPLLLQLVQQRVVEAEAGSEEIIHRQDACLVLVGRGTTDPDANGEIAKLARMVQEGMGFGGVKVCFSGTATPLVRDGLSQAAGEGWQRLVVLPFFLFDGVLVKRIYAAADELMLREPGVEVLKAAYLGVHAHVADVMLERARDAAEGRAAMNCTLCKYRVQIVGFEQQVGEPQRAHHLQVRDLSAREQQAPLVSGTAPYVAHPIEAESMEIIQAGRDWGGFPPEQLTVLQRLVHTSGDFAVADEIYFSAGAVQAGMKALLRTKRVVTDVTMVQTGLKRAVLQQLGVETWCGVHDPESHLMARNLGMTRSAAGIRRAWQKFGNDLVLAIGDAPTAITEAVRLIREHGWRPQLVIGLPVGFVGTRESKEELRRCLQVPRITNSGTRGGSPWAASVVNALMIDAIAWLVAREAQSESVQ
;
A
#
# COMPACT_ATOMS: atom_id res chain seq x y z
N MET A 1 -20.59 -28.35 41.27
CA MET A 1 -19.43 -28.86 40.51
C MET A 1 -19.53 -28.24 39.12
N ASN A 2 -18.63 -27.32 38.75
CA ASN A 2 -18.60 -26.79 37.39
C ASN A 2 -18.31 -27.96 36.44
N SER A 3 -19.18 -28.20 35.46
CA SER A 3 -18.84 -29.08 34.34
C SER A 3 -17.49 -28.62 33.76
N PRO A 4 -16.59 -29.54 33.37
CA PRO A 4 -15.35 -29.15 32.72
C PRO A 4 -15.67 -28.28 31.51
N ARG A 5 -15.08 -27.08 31.44
CA ARG A 5 -15.26 -26.16 30.30
C ARG A 5 -14.85 -26.90 29.04
N LYS A 6 -15.75 -27.01 28.06
CA LYS A 6 -15.45 -27.65 26.80
C LYS A 6 -14.70 -26.65 25.93
N SER A 7 -13.39 -26.86 25.75
CA SER A 7 -12.52 -25.97 25.00
C SER A 7 -12.54 -26.28 23.50
N ALA A 8 -12.60 -25.24 22.67
CA ALA A 8 -12.45 -25.34 21.22
C ALA A 8 -11.39 -24.38 20.69
N VAL A 9 -10.81 -24.74 19.54
CA VAL A 9 -9.87 -23.91 18.78
C VAL A 9 -10.46 -23.64 17.40
N VAL A 10 -10.49 -22.37 17.00
CA VAL A 10 -10.84 -21.95 15.66
C VAL A 10 -9.60 -21.38 14.99
N ILE A 11 -9.09 -22.07 13.98
CA ILE A 11 -7.98 -21.55 13.16
C ILE A 11 -8.56 -20.58 12.13
N ALA A 12 -8.23 -19.30 12.28
CA ALA A 12 -8.71 -18.21 11.43
C ALA A 12 -7.77 -18.01 10.23
N GLY A 13 -8.08 -18.65 9.10
CA GLY A 13 -7.37 -18.45 7.85
C GLY A 13 -7.69 -17.09 7.22
N HIS A 14 -6.75 -16.51 6.48
CA HIS A 14 -7.04 -15.32 5.68
C HIS A 14 -8.01 -15.63 4.54
N GLY A 15 -7.86 -16.80 3.91
CA GLY A 15 -8.60 -17.21 2.72
C GLY A 15 -7.87 -16.88 1.41
N SER A 16 -8.13 -17.69 0.39
CA SER A 16 -7.50 -17.58 -0.93
C SER A 16 -8.50 -17.94 -2.01
N ARG A 17 -8.32 -17.36 -3.21
CA ARG A 17 -9.03 -17.79 -4.42
C ARG A 17 -8.36 -19.00 -5.08
N ASP A 18 -7.13 -19.32 -4.69
CA ASP A 18 -6.36 -20.46 -5.20
C ASP A 18 -6.79 -21.75 -4.48
N PRO A 19 -7.37 -22.75 -5.19
CA PRO A 19 -7.78 -24.01 -4.58
C PRO A 19 -6.63 -24.78 -3.93
N ASP A 20 -5.41 -24.66 -4.46
CA ASP A 20 -4.25 -25.37 -3.91
C ASP A 20 -3.88 -24.82 -2.52
N ALA A 21 -3.94 -23.49 -2.37
CA ALA A 21 -3.70 -22.84 -1.09
C ALA A 21 -4.75 -23.21 -0.03
N LEU A 22 -6.02 -23.40 -0.44
CA LEU A 22 -7.08 -23.88 0.47
C LEU A 22 -6.81 -25.32 0.89
N ARG A 23 -6.46 -26.21 -0.04
CA ARG A 23 -6.13 -27.61 0.26
C ARG A 23 -4.96 -27.74 1.22
N GLU A 24 -3.89 -26.96 1.04
CA GLU A 24 -2.75 -26.98 1.97
C GLU A 24 -3.13 -26.44 3.36
N PHE A 25 -3.94 -25.38 3.44
CA PHE A 25 -4.42 -24.86 4.72
C PHE A 25 -5.29 -25.89 5.45
N GLU A 26 -6.20 -26.55 4.75
CA GLU A 26 -7.05 -27.61 5.31
C GLU A 26 -6.24 -28.82 5.76
N ALA A 27 -5.20 -29.19 5.02
CA ALA A 27 -4.26 -30.24 5.42
C ALA A 27 -3.48 -29.86 6.69
N LEU A 28 -3.06 -28.59 6.82
CA LEU A 28 -2.47 -28.10 8.07
C LEU A 28 -3.46 -28.16 9.22
N VAL A 29 -4.73 -27.78 9.02
CA VAL A 29 -5.76 -27.87 10.05
C VAL A 29 -6.05 -29.32 10.43
N ALA A 30 -5.98 -30.26 9.49
CA ALA A 30 -6.07 -31.69 9.79
C ALA A 30 -4.92 -32.15 10.69
N LEU A 31 -3.69 -31.72 10.41
CA LEU A 31 -2.54 -31.99 11.27
C LEU A 31 -2.69 -31.35 12.67
N VAL A 32 -3.23 -30.14 12.76
CA VAL A 32 -3.55 -29.51 14.05
C VAL A 32 -4.57 -30.34 14.82
N ARG A 33 -5.63 -30.84 14.16
CA ARG A 33 -6.66 -31.70 14.78
C ARG A 33 -6.07 -32.98 15.36
N GLU A 34 -5.20 -33.65 14.62
CA GLU A 34 -4.53 -34.87 15.07
C GLU A 34 -3.71 -34.66 16.35
N ARG A 35 -3.16 -33.44 16.51
CA ARG A 35 -2.29 -33.06 17.63
C ARG A 35 -3.02 -32.36 18.77
N ALA A 36 -4.32 -32.07 18.62
CA ALA A 36 -5.08 -31.25 19.57
C ALA A 36 -5.63 -32.01 20.80
N GLU A 37 -5.15 -33.24 21.06
CA GLU A 37 -5.49 -34.03 22.26
C GLU A 37 -7.00 -34.13 22.57
N GLY A 38 -7.84 -34.25 21.53
CA GLY A 38 -9.29 -34.38 21.67
C GLY A 38 -10.06 -33.07 21.84
N ARG A 39 -9.41 -31.90 21.73
CA ARG A 39 -10.10 -30.60 21.65
C ARG A 39 -10.88 -30.47 20.35
N ILE A 40 -11.99 -29.72 20.38
CA ILE A 40 -12.72 -29.36 19.15
C ILE A 40 -11.81 -28.41 18.36
N VAL A 41 -11.47 -28.76 17.11
CA VAL A 41 -10.73 -27.86 16.23
C VAL A 41 -11.49 -27.66 14.92
N ARG A 42 -11.92 -26.41 14.69
CA ARG A 42 -12.53 -25.95 13.44
C ARG A 42 -11.61 -24.91 12.78
N HIS A 43 -11.86 -24.62 11.52
CA HIS A 43 -11.23 -23.50 10.83
C HIS A 43 -12.30 -22.68 10.15
N GLY A 44 -12.01 -21.41 9.91
CA GLY A 44 -12.81 -20.56 9.05
C GLY A 44 -11.94 -19.50 8.40
N TYR A 45 -12.47 -18.88 7.34
CA TYR A 45 -11.75 -17.89 6.54
C TYR A 45 -12.28 -16.48 6.79
N LEU A 46 -11.38 -15.51 6.73
CA LEU A 46 -11.71 -14.09 6.79
C LEU A 46 -12.29 -13.61 5.46
N GLU A 47 -11.71 -14.05 4.34
CA GLU A 47 -12.04 -13.61 2.97
C GLU A 47 -12.16 -14.79 2.00
N PHE A 48 -12.83 -14.58 0.86
CA PHE A 48 -12.85 -15.44 -0.33
C PHE A 48 -13.43 -16.87 -0.24
N ALA A 49 -13.34 -17.54 0.91
CA ALA A 49 -13.70 -18.94 1.09
C ALA A 49 -14.65 -19.14 2.28
N ALA A 50 -15.33 -20.29 2.27
CA ALA A 50 -16.20 -20.76 3.34
C ALA A 50 -15.61 -22.05 3.95
N PRO A 51 -15.90 -22.36 5.23
CA PRO A 51 -16.74 -21.60 6.16
C PRO A 51 -16.05 -20.31 6.63
N THR A 52 -16.82 -19.29 6.98
CA THR A 52 -16.31 -18.06 7.60
C THR A 52 -15.87 -18.31 9.05
N ILE A 53 -15.02 -17.43 9.60
CA ILE A 53 -14.59 -17.52 11.01
C ILE A 53 -15.81 -17.58 11.96
N SER A 54 -16.85 -16.79 11.69
CA SER A 54 -18.06 -16.77 12.51
C SER A 54 -18.85 -18.09 12.45
N GLU A 55 -18.96 -18.71 11.27
CA GLU A 55 -19.63 -20.00 11.11
C GLU A 55 -18.86 -21.13 11.80
N ALA A 56 -17.53 -21.11 11.69
CA ALA A 56 -16.66 -22.06 12.37
C ALA A 56 -16.78 -21.95 13.91
N ALA A 57 -16.84 -20.72 14.43
CA ALA A 57 -17.06 -20.46 15.84
C ALA A 57 -18.46 -20.91 16.29
N ALA A 58 -19.51 -20.57 15.53
CA ALA A 58 -20.87 -20.99 15.81
C ALA A 58 -21.02 -22.51 15.86
N ALA A 59 -20.35 -23.24 14.95
CA ALA A 59 -20.30 -24.70 14.98
C ALA A 59 -19.66 -25.25 16.27
N CYS A 60 -18.57 -24.64 16.75
CA CYS A 60 -17.96 -25.00 18.03
C CYS A 60 -18.95 -24.80 19.20
N VAL A 61 -19.68 -23.69 19.21
CA VAL A 61 -20.70 -23.38 20.23
C VAL A 61 -21.85 -24.38 20.18
N ALA A 62 -22.32 -24.76 18.98
CA ALA A 62 -23.36 -25.77 18.80
C ALA A 62 -22.92 -27.16 19.30
N GLU A 63 -21.62 -27.46 19.27
CA GLU A 63 -21.03 -28.67 19.86
C GLU A 63 -20.81 -28.56 21.38
N GLY A 64 -21.26 -27.47 22.00
CA GLY A 64 -21.21 -27.23 23.45
C GLY A 64 -19.90 -26.62 23.96
N ALA A 65 -19.09 -26.02 23.08
CA ALA A 65 -17.91 -25.27 23.51
C ALA A 65 -18.31 -24.01 24.29
N THR A 66 -17.71 -23.82 25.47
CA THR A 66 -17.92 -22.65 26.35
C THR A 66 -16.68 -21.79 26.47
N ASP A 67 -15.55 -22.26 25.93
CA ASP A 67 -14.24 -21.61 25.96
C ASP A 67 -13.60 -21.79 24.57
N VAL A 68 -13.46 -20.71 23.80
CA VAL A 68 -13.11 -20.78 22.36
C VAL A 68 -11.90 -19.89 22.07
N ALA A 69 -10.77 -20.50 21.71
CA ALA A 69 -9.59 -19.78 21.27
C ALA A 69 -9.60 -19.61 19.74
N VAL A 70 -9.65 -18.37 19.26
CA VAL A 70 -9.54 -18.03 17.84
C VAL A 70 -8.09 -17.67 17.54
N VAL A 71 -7.40 -18.54 16.79
CA VAL A 71 -5.97 -18.41 16.48
C VAL A 71 -5.78 -17.94 15.05
N PRO A 72 -5.13 -16.78 14.81
CA PRO A 72 -4.80 -16.31 13.48
C PRO A 72 -3.88 -17.29 12.72
N GLY A 73 -4.34 -17.79 11.57
CA GLY A 73 -3.55 -18.60 10.65
C GLY A 73 -2.59 -17.76 9.80
N VAL A 74 -1.84 -16.85 10.43
CA VAL A 74 -0.91 -15.93 9.78
C VAL A 74 0.44 -15.91 10.49
N LEU A 75 1.52 -15.72 9.71
CA LEU A 75 2.87 -15.68 10.26
C LEU A 75 3.12 -14.43 11.09
N LEU A 76 2.74 -13.24 10.60
CA LEU A 76 3.11 -11.97 11.24
C LEU A 76 1.89 -11.09 11.47
N GLY A 77 1.91 -10.35 12.58
CA GLY A 77 0.88 -9.38 12.94
C GLY A 77 0.88 -8.14 12.03
N ALA A 78 0.01 -8.13 11.02
CA ALA A 78 -0.30 -6.94 10.21
C ALA A 78 -1.80 -6.58 10.34
N ARG A 79 -2.34 -5.81 9.39
CA ARG A 79 -3.74 -5.31 9.41
C ARG A 79 -4.77 -6.38 9.77
N HIS A 80 -4.71 -7.57 9.18
CA HIS A 80 -5.72 -8.62 9.42
C HIS A 80 -5.74 -9.11 10.88
N ALA A 81 -4.57 -9.39 11.46
CA ALA A 81 -4.48 -9.81 12.85
C ALA A 81 -4.66 -8.65 13.85
N LYS A 82 -4.31 -7.41 13.45
CA LYS A 82 -4.38 -6.23 14.32
C LYS A 82 -5.76 -5.53 14.31
N ASN A 83 -6.55 -5.69 13.24
CA ASN A 83 -7.83 -4.99 13.06
C ASN A 83 -8.98 -5.93 12.67
N ASP A 84 -8.86 -6.69 11.59
CA ASP A 84 -10.01 -7.41 11.00
C ASP A 84 -10.51 -8.57 11.88
N MET A 85 -9.62 -9.48 12.25
CA MET A 85 -9.98 -10.65 13.08
C MET A 85 -10.42 -10.26 14.50
N PRO A 86 -9.78 -9.29 15.19
CA PRO A 86 -10.31 -8.76 16.45
C PRO A 86 -11.73 -8.20 16.34
N ALA A 87 -12.07 -7.50 15.25
CA ALA A 87 -13.41 -6.97 15.05
C ALA A 87 -14.47 -8.09 14.89
N GLU A 88 -14.14 -9.17 14.16
CA GLU A 88 -15.01 -10.36 14.06
C GLU A 88 -15.18 -11.05 15.41
N LEU A 89 -14.12 -11.14 16.22
CA LEU A 89 -14.20 -11.74 17.55
C LEU A 89 -15.11 -10.94 18.50
N LEU A 90 -15.05 -9.61 18.44
CA LEU A 90 -15.94 -8.74 19.20
C LEU A 90 -17.41 -8.92 18.81
N ALA A 91 -17.69 -9.13 17.52
CA ALA A 91 -19.03 -9.45 17.06
C ALA A 91 -19.50 -10.82 17.60
N LEU A 92 -18.65 -11.84 17.53
CA LEU A 92 -18.95 -13.17 18.08
C LEU A 92 -19.22 -13.15 19.60
N ALA A 93 -18.41 -12.41 20.36
CA ALA A 93 -18.59 -12.28 21.80
C ALA A 93 -19.92 -11.59 22.18
N ARG A 94 -20.41 -10.69 21.33
CA ARG A 94 -21.72 -10.07 21.50
C ARG A 94 -22.87 -11.05 21.19
N ASP A 95 -22.70 -11.86 20.15
CA ASP A 95 -23.74 -12.78 19.68
C ASP A 95 -23.86 -14.04 20.57
N TYR A 96 -22.77 -14.42 21.26
CA TYR A 96 -22.73 -15.57 22.19
C TYR A 96 -22.15 -15.16 23.58
N PRO A 97 -22.88 -14.38 24.39
CA PRO A 97 -22.38 -13.83 25.66
C PRO A 97 -22.07 -14.88 26.75
N GLN A 98 -22.53 -16.12 26.56
CA GLN A 98 -22.28 -17.26 27.45
C GLN A 98 -20.96 -18.00 27.16
N VAL A 99 -20.23 -17.60 26.11
CA VAL A 99 -19.00 -18.26 25.65
C VAL A 99 -17.82 -17.32 25.88
N ASP A 100 -16.77 -17.83 26.53
CA ASP A 100 -15.53 -17.10 26.71
C ASP A 100 -14.69 -17.21 25.44
N PHE A 101 -14.61 -16.13 24.66
CA PHE A 101 -13.79 -16.06 23.44
C PHE A 101 -12.41 -15.47 23.73
N HIS A 102 -11.37 -16.15 23.27
CA HIS A 102 -9.97 -15.74 23.42
C HIS A 102 -9.33 -15.50 22.06
N PHE A 103 -8.53 -14.44 21.93
CA PHE A 103 -7.78 -14.17 20.69
C PHE A 103 -6.33 -14.60 20.84
N GLY A 104 -5.88 -15.50 19.95
CA GLY A 104 -4.48 -15.88 19.86
C GLY A 104 -3.62 -14.82 19.19
N ALA A 105 -2.36 -14.73 19.60
CA ALA A 105 -1.37 -13.96 18.86
C ALA A 105 -1.05 -14.65 17.51
N PRO A 106 -0.58 -13.90 16.50
CA PRO A 106 0.04 -14.50 15.32
C PRO A 106 1.15 -15.49 15.70
N MET A 107 1.58 -16.30 14.73
CA MET A 107 2.67 -17.23 14.98
C MET A 107 3.97 -16.50 15.38
N ASP A 108 4.21 -15.36 14.76
CA ASP A 108 5.40 -14.50 14.88
C ASP A 108 6.71 -15.30 14.74
N LEU A 109 7.83 -14.69 15.09
CA LEU A 109 9.10 -15.41 15.14
C LEU A 109 9.08 -16.37 16.33
N HIS A 110 9.15 -17.66 16.03
CA HIS A 110 9.03 -18.72 17.01
C HIS A 110 10.17 -19.73 16.86
N PRO A 111 10.77 -20.26 17.95
CA PRO A 111 11.89 -21.21 17.88
C PRO A 111 11.62 -22.41 16.97
N LEU A 112 10.43 -23.01 17.03
CA LEU A 112 10.04 -24.12 16.15
C LEU A 112 9.99 -23.72 14.66
N LEU A 113 9.61 -22.47 14.35
CA LEU A 113 9.64 -21.98 12.97
C LEU A 113 11.07 -21.68 12.51
N LEU A 114 11.95 -21.21 13.40
CA LEU A 114 13.36 -21.06 13.08
C LEU A 114 14.02 -22.42 12.81
N GLN A 115 13.67 -23.46 13.57
CA GLN A 115 14.12 -24.83 13.29
C GLN A 115 13.63 -25.32 11.93
N LEU A 116 12.37 -25.04 11.58
CA LEU A 116 11.83 -25.38 10.26
C LEU A 116 12.55 -24.60 9.15
N VAL A 117 12.80 -23.31 9.33
CA VAL A 117 13.60 -22.50 8.39
C VAL A 117 15.00 -23.09 8.19
N GLN A 118 15.67 -23.46 9.28
CA GLN A 118 16.97 -24.12 9.22
C GLN A 118 16.88 -25.42 8.40
N GLN A 119 15.87 -26.24 8.66
CA GLN A 119 15.63 -27.46 7.90
C GLN A 119 15.43 -27.17 6.41
N ARG A 120 14.62 -26.18 6.03
CA ARG A 120 14.40 -25.81 4.61
C ARG A 120 15.67 -25.37 3.90
N VAL A 121 16.53 -24.62 4.59
CA VAL A 121 17.82 -24.20 4.05
C VAL A 121 18.75 -25.40 3.86
N VAL A 122 18.85 -26.28 4.86
CA VAL A 122 19.69 -27.50 4.78
C VAL A 122 19.20 -28.45 3.69
N GLU A 123 17.88 -28.64 3.54
CA GLU A 123 17.29 -29.43 2.45
C GLU A 123 17.64 -28.86 1.07
N ALA A 124 17.66 -27.52 0.92
CA ALA A 124 18.04 -26.87 -0.32
C ALA A 124 19.54 -27.07 -0.63
N GLU A 125 20.41 -26.90 0.38
CA GLU A 125 21.85 -27.12 0.26
C GLU A 125 22.19 -28.57 -0.07
N ALA A 126 21.46 -29.54 0.49
CA ALA A 126 21.65 -30.96 0.23
C ALA A 126 21.31 -31.36 -1.22
N GLY A 127 20.57 -30.52 -1.95
CA GLY A 127 20.29 -30.71 -3.37
C GLY A 127 21.39 -30.20 -4.30
N SER A 128 22.43 -29.54 -3.78
CA SER A 128 23.56 -29.05 -4.57
C SER A 128 24.66 -30.10 -4.70
N GLU A 129 25.29 -30.16 -5.88
CA GLU A 129 26.49 -30.97 -6.13
C GLU A 129 27.78 -30.23 -5.70
N GLU A 130 27.71 -28.91 -5.48
CA GLU A 130 28.83 -28.06 -5.14
C GLU A 130 28.99 -27.87 -3.63
N ILE A 131 30.24 -27.86 -3.15
CA ILE A 131 30.56 -27.60 -1.75
C ILE A 131 30.99 -26.14 -1.60
N ILE A 132 30.03 -25.27 -1.30
CA ILE A 132 30.26 -23.84 -1.06
C ILE A 132 30.11 -23.54 0.44
N HIS A 133 31.12 -22.90 1.03
CA HIS A 133 31.07 -22.50 2.43
C HIS A 133 30.03 -21.39 2.61
N ARG A 134 29.22 -21.44 3.68
CA ARG A 134 28.15 -20.44 3.90
C ARG A 134 28.68 -19.00 4.01
N GLN A 135 29.93 -18.81 4.43
CA GLN A 135 30.60 -17.49 4.42
C GLN A 135 30.72 -16.88 3.02
N ASP A 136 30.69 -17.70 1.97
CA ASP A 136 30.76 -17.31 0.56
C ASP A 136 29.37 -17.32 -0.10
N ALA A 137 28.32 -17.53 0.70
CA ALA A 137 26.93 -17.56 0.29
C ALA A 137 26.10 -16.45 0.94
N CYS A 138 25.04 -16.04 0.25
CA CYS A 138 24.06 -15.07 0.74
C CYS A 138 22.68 -15.71 0.88
N LEU A 139 22.09 -15.54 2.07
CA LEU A 139 20.70 -15.90 2.31
C LEU A 139 19.78 -14.81 1.74
N VAL A 140 18.91 -15.15 0.80
CA VAL A 140 17.88 -14.25 0.28
C VAL A 140 16.54 -14.62 0.92
N LEU A 141 16.20 -13.94 2.01
CA LEU A 141 14.97 -14.19 2.74
C LEU A 141 13.82 -13.33 2.17
N VAL A 142 12.76 -13.99 1.74
CA VAL A 142 11.64 -13.35 1.05
C VAL A 142 10.38 -13.38 1.91
N GLY A 143 9.93 -12.21 2.34
CA GLY A 143 8.63 -12.03 3.00
C GLY A 143 7.51 -11.65 2.02
N ARG A 144 6.25 -11.70 2.47
CA ARG A 144 5.12 -11.16 1.70
C ARG A 144 5.27 -9.65 1.45
N GLY A 145 5.65 -8.93 2.49
CA GLY A 145 5.68 -7.47 2.54
C GLY A 145 4.30 -6.89 2.84
N THR A 146 4.25 -5.89 3.71
CA THR A 146 3.00 -5.23 4.11
C THR A 146 3.19 -3.73 4.27
N THR A 147 2.10 -2.97 4.44
CA THR A 147 2.17 -1.55 4.85
C THR A 147 2.37 -1.35 6.36
N ASP A 148 2.53 -2.45 7.11
CA ASP A 148 2.87 -2.44 8.52
C ASP A 148 4.39 -2.64 8.68
N PRO A 149 5.14 -1.61 9.09
CA PRO A 149 6.60 -1.68 9.18
C PRO A 149 7.07 -2.67 10.25
N ASP A 150 6.25 -2.94 11.26
CA ASP A 150 6.56 -3.86 12.35
C ASP A 150 6.60 -5.31 11.84
N ALA A 151 5.62 -5.70 11.01
CA ALA A 151 5.65 -6.99 10.31
C ALA A 151 6.83 -7.10 9.34
N ASN A 152 7.18 -6.01 8.64
CA ASN A 152 8.36 -6.02 7.77
C ASN A 152 9.67 -6.10 8.57
N GLY A 153 9.71 -5.50 9.77
CA GLY A 153 10.84 -5.56 10.69
C GLY A 153 11.10 -6.95 11.25
N GLU A 154 10.04 -7.72 11.54
CA GLU A 154 10.18 -9.12 11.97
C GLU A 154 10.82 -10.00 10.88
N ILE A 155 10.56 -9.74 9.59
CA ILE A 155 11.27 -10.40 8.49
C ILE A 155 12.77 -10.07 8.53
N ALA A 156 13.13 -8.81 8.75
CA ALA A 156 14.53 -8.40 8.85
C ALA A 156 15.24 -9.02 10.06
N LYS A 157 14.55 -9.10 11.20
CA LYS A 157 15.03 -9.76 12.41
C LYS A 157 15.23 -11.26 12.19
N LEU A 158 14.26 -11.94 11.57
CA LEU A 158 14.39 -13.36 11.20
C LEU A 158 15.60 -13.57 10.30
N ALA A 159 15.74 -12.75 9.24
CA ALA A 159 16.85 -12.84 8.31
C ALA A 159 18.19 -12.71 9.02
N ARG A 160 18.29 -11.78 9.99
CA ARG A 160 19.51 -11.64 10.79
C ARG A 160 19.80 -12.85 11.67
N MET A 161 18.78 -13.38 12.36
CA MET A 161 18.91 -14.56 13.21
C MET A 161 19.36 -15.79 12.42
N VAL A 162 18.79 -15.99 11.22
CA VAL A 162 19.16 -17.13 10.35
C VAL A 162 20.56 -16.94 9.77
N GLN A 163 20.91 -15.72 9.33
CA GLN A 163 22.23 -15.41 8.82
C GLN A 163 23.32 -15.75 9.85
N GLU A 164 23.25 -15.13 11.04
CA GLU A 164 24.27 -15.31 12.08
C GLU A 164 24.23 -16.74 12.65
N GLY A 165 23.03 -17.28 12.87
CA GLY A 165 22.86 -18.61 13.45
C GLY A 165 23.31 -19.75 12.54
N MET A 166 23.26 -19.57 11.22
CA MET A 166 23.68 -20.58 10.24
C MET A 166 25.04 -20.30 9.60
N GLY A 167 25.62 -19.12 9.81
CA GLY A 167 26.96 -18.75 9.33
C GLY A 167 27.02 -18.24 7.89
N PHE A 168 25.95 -17.62 7.39
CA PHE A 168 25.95 -17.00 6.06
C PHE A 168 26.79 -15.72 6.02
N GLY A 169 27.61 -15.56 4.98
CA GLY A 169 28.42 -14.37 4.78
C GLY A 169 27.57 -13.12 4.54
N GLY A 170 26.46 -13.29 3.83
CA GLY A 170 25.52 -12.23 3.49
C GLY A 170 24.07 -12.58 3.80
N VAL A 171 23.24 -11.54 3.89
CA VAL A 171 21.78 -11.68 3.88
C VAL A 171 21.14 -10.55 3.09
N LYS A 172 20.12 -10.89 2.30
CA LYS A 172 19.25 -9.94 1.62
C LYS A 172 17.81 -10.20 2.02
N VAL A 173 17.14 -9.14 2.48
CA VAL A 173 15.70 -9.16 2.75
C VAL A 173 14.98 -8.61 1.53
N CYS A 174 14.05 -9.38 1.01
CA CYS A 174 13.22 -9.01 -0.13
C CYS A 174 11.74 -9.22 0.19
N PHE A 175 10.87 -8.61 -0.60
CA PHE A 175 9.44 -8.77 -0.47
C PHE A 175 8.77 -9.10 -1.80
N SER A 176 7.70 -9.89 -1.73
CA SER A 176 6.93 -10.29 -2.92
C SER A 176 6.09 -9.17 -3.55
N GLY A 177 5.90 -8.04 -2.85
CA GLY A 177 5.05 -6.96 -3.35
C GLY A 177 5.06 -5.67 -2.53
N THR A 178 4.21 -5.57 -1.50
CA THR A 178 3.82 -4.29 -0.87
C THR A 178 4.99 -3.49 -0.24
N ALA A 179 6.04 -4.18 0.17
CA ALA A 179 7.26 -3.57 0.71
C ALA A 179 8.42 -3.72 -0.28
N THR A 180 9.48 -2.94 -0.10
CA THR A 180 10.68 -2.95 -0.95
C THR A 180 11.92 -3.32 -0.14
N PRO A 181 12.97 -3.89 -0.77
CA PRO A 181 13.10 -4.17 -2.21
C PRO A 181 12.25 -5.36 -2.68
N LEU A 182 11.87 -5.35 -3.97
CA LEU A 182 11.16 -6.48 -4.58
C LEU A 182 12.13 -7.65 -4.82
N VAL A 183 11.59 -8.87 -4.92
CA VAL A 183 12.37 -10.11 -5.09
C VAL A 183 13.41 -10.02 -6.21
N ARG A 184 13.00 -9.55 -7.40
CA ARG A 184 13.90 -9.42 -8.56
C ARG A 184 15.05 -8.43 -8.29
N ASP A 185 14.75 -7.31 -7.65
CA ASP A 185 15.74 -6.27 -7.35
C ASP A 185 16.73 -6.77 -6.31
N GLY A 186 16.24 -7.41 -5.25
CA GLY A 186 17.09 -7.95 -4.20
C GLY A 186 17.95 -9.12 -4.65
N LEU A 187 17.41 -10.01 -5.50
CA LEU A 187 18.18 -11.06 -6.16
C LEU A 187 19.29 -10.48 -7.05
N SER A 188 18.98 -9.48 -7.87
CA SER A 188 19.97 -8.82 -8.75
C SER A 188 21.05 -8.10 -7.94
N GLN A 189 20.68 -7.44 -6.84
CA GLN A 189 21.62 -6.81 -5.93
C GLN A 189 22.54 -7.83 -5.28
N ALA A 190 21.99 -8.93 -4.76
CA ALA A 190 22.78 -9.99 -4.14
C ALA A 190 23.74 -10.63 -5.16
N ALA A 191 23.29 -10.92 -6.39
CA ALA A 191 24.18 -11.44 -7.42
C ALA A 191 25.34 -10.47 -7.74
N GLY A 192 25.09 -9.16 -7.73
CA GLY A 192 26.11 -8.13 -7.95
C GLY A 192 27.12 -7.94 -6.82
N GLU A 193 26.92 -8.58 -5.66
CA GLU A 193 27.81 -8.47 -4.49
C GLU A 193 28.96 -9.51 -4.49
N GLY A 194 28.99 -10.43 -5.47
CA GLY A 194 30.09 -11.38 -5.64
C GLY A 194 29.99 -12.66 -4.80
N TRP A 195 28.79 -13.02 -4.34
CA TRP A 195 28.52 -14.29 -3.67
C TRP A 195 28.64 -15.47 -4.63
N GLN A 196 29.15 -16.61 -4.17
CA GLN A 196 29.22 -17.84 -4.97
C GLN A 196 27.87 -18.56 -5.02
N ARG A 197 27.06 -18.42 -3.96
CA ARG A 197 25.74 -19.05 -3.83
C ARG A 197 24.71 -18.09 -3.24
N LEU A 198 23.50 -18.12 -3.78
CA LEU A 198 22.31 -17.50 -3.19
C LEU A 198 21.33 -18.58 -2.73
N VAL A 199 20.90 -18.54 -1.47
CA VAL A 199 19.84 -19.43 -0.97
C VAL A 199 18.55 -18.63 -0.83
N VAL A 200 17.60 -18.84 -1.72
CA VAL A 200 16.32 -18.13 -1.77
C VAL A 200 15.32 -18.85 -0.87
N LEU A 201 14.92 -18.19 0.22
CA LEU A 201 14.03 -18.74 1.24
C LEU A 201 12.73 -17.94 1.32
N PRO A 202 11.60 -18.48 0.82
CA PRO A 202 10.28 -17.88 1.02
C PRO A 202 9.78 -18.13 2.45
N PHE A 203 9.58 -17.07 3.23
CA PHE A 203 8.93 -17.16 4.55
C PHE A 203 7.40 -17.06 4.41
N PHE A 204 6.80 -18.16 3.94
CA PHE A 204 5.37 -18.29 3.66
C PHE A 204 4.82 -19.60 4.26
N LEU A 205 3.53 -19.62 4.63
CA LEU A 205 2.88 -20.82 5.13
C LEU A 205 2.54 -21.81 4.01
N PHE A 206 2.01 -21.30 2.89
CA PHE A 206 1.45 -22.12 1.82
C PHE A 206 1.99 -21.70 0.46
N ASP A 207 1.84 -22.60 -0.51
CA ASP A 207 2.05 -22.27 -1.90
C ASP A 207 1.05 -21.21 -2.41
N GLY A 208 1.32 -20.72 -3.61
CA GLY A 208 0.38 -19.93 -4.39
C GLY A 208 1.10 -19.05 -5.39
N VAL A 209 0.35 -18.13 -5.98
CA VAL A 209 0.84 -17.21 -7.02
C VAL A 209 2.11 -16.45 -6.58
N LEU A 210 2.23 -16.08 -5.30
CA LEU A 210 3.39 -15.33 -4.80
C LEU A 210 4.66 -16.20 -4.71
N VAL A 211 4.56 -17.42 -4.16
CA VAL A 211 5.70 -18.34 -4.06
C VAL A 211 6.17 -18.76 -5.45
N LYS A 212 5.24 -19.08 -6.35
CA LYS A 212 5.54 -19.38 -7.76
C LYS A 212 6.32 -18.25 -8.46
N ARG A 213 5.96 -16.99 -8.18
CA ARG A 213 6.70 -15.82 -8.70
C ARG A 213 8.10 -15.67 -8.10
N ILE A 214 8.29 -16.02 -6.83
CA ILE A 214 9.62 -15.99 -6.19
C ILE A 214 10.54 -16.98 -6.88
N TYR A 215 10.08 -18.22 -7.06
CA TYR A 215 10.88 -19.24 -7.74
C TYR A 215 11.13 -18.91 -9.20
N ALA A 216 10.14 -18.40 -9.93
CA ALA A 216 10.34 -17.92 -11.29
C ALA A 216 11.41 -16.80 -11.37
N ALA A 217 11.42 -15.86 -10.41
CA ALA A 217 12.45 -14.83 -10.37
C ALA A 217 13.85 -15.40 -10.06
N ALA A 218 13.94 -16.45 -9.25
CA ALA A 218 15.19 -17.17 -9.01
C ALA A 218 15.66 -17.91 -10.27
N ASP A 219 14.76 -18.61 -10.97
CA ASP A 219 15.06 -19.32 -12.23
C ASP A 219 15.54 -18.35 -13.32
N GLU A 220 14.92 -17.18 -13.43
CA GLU A 220 15.37 -16.14 -14.36
C GLU A 220 16.74 -15.55 -14.00
N LEU A 221 17.09 -15.48 -12.71
CA LEU A 221 18.43 -15.06 -12.29
C LEU A 221 19.47 -16.10 -12.69
N MET A 222 19.20 -17.39 -12.48
CA MET A 222 20.10 -18.48 -12.88
C MET A 222 20.47 -18.43 -14.37
N LEU A 223 19.49 -18.09 -15.22
CA LEU A 223 19.72 -17.94 -16.65
C LEU A 223 20.59 -16.72 -17.00
N ARG A 224 20.51 -15.65 -16.20
CA ARG A 224 21.22 -14.39 -16.44
C ARG A 224 22.64 -14.39 -15.87
N GLU A 225 22.82 -15.03 -14.72
CA GLU A 225 24.06 -15.02 -13.94
C GLU A 225 24.53 -16.47 -13.69
N PRO A 226 24.97 -17.22 -14.73
CA PRO A 226 25.31 -18.64 -14.61
C PRO A 226 26.53 -18.90 -13.71
N GLY A 227 27.27 -17.86 -13.31
CA GLY A 227 28.42 -17.97 -12.40
C GLY A 227 28.05 -17.97 -10.92
N VAL A 228 26.77 -17.78 -10.58
CA VAL A 228 26.27 -17.81 -9.20
C VAL A 228 25.28 -18.95 -9.05
N GLU A 229 25.51 -19.84 -8.10
CA GLU A 229 24.56 -20.91 -7.82
C GLU A 229 23.34 -20.35 -7.08
N VAL A 230 22.13 -20.70 -7.52
CA VAL A 230 20.90 -20.26 -6.86
C VAL A 230 20.12 -21.48 -6.38
N LEU A 231 19.97 -21.60 -5.06
CA LEU A 231 19.20 -22.66 -4.42
C LEU A 231 17.83 -22.13 -4.00
N LYS A 232 16.76 -22.86 -4.32
CA LYS A 232 15.39 -22.53 -3.93
C LYS A 232 14.99 -23.39 -2.74
N ALA A 233 14.97 -22.81 -1.54
CA ALA A 233 14.46 -23.49 -0.35
C ALA A 233 12.93 -23.53 -0.38
N ALA A 234 12.35 -24.62 0.14
CA ALA A 234 10.90 -24.72 0.26
C ALA A 234 10.35 -23.73 1.31
N TYR A 235 9.08 -23.35 1.14
CA TYR A 235 8.34 -22.59 2.14
C TYR A 235 8.00 -23.48 3.35
N LEU A 236 7.34 -22.92 4.38
CA LEU A 236 7.12 -23.65 5.65
C LEU A 236 6.20 -24.87 5.42
N GLY A 237 5.04 -24.65 4.79
CA GLY A 237 4.12 -25.71 4.39
C GLY A 237 3.39 -26.38 5.55
N VAL A 238 2.75 -27.50 5.24
CA VAL A 238 2.12 -28.40 6.22
C VAL A 238 3.22 -29.10 7.02
N HIS A 239 3.49 -28.63 8.23
CA HIS A 239 4.57 -29.15 9.06
C HIS A 239 4.19 -29.22 10.54
N ALA A 240 4.72 -30.23 11.25
CA ALA A 240 4.47 -30.46 12.67
C ALA A 240 4.74 -29.22 13.53
N HIS A 241 5.87 -28.55 13.29
CA HIS A 241 6.25 -27.33 14.00
C HIS A 241 5.25 -26.19 13.80
N VAL A 242 4.64 -26.07 12.61
CA VAL A 242 3.64 -25.04 12.33
C VAL A 242 2.37 -25.35 13.13
N ALA A 243 1.94 -26.62 13.14
CA ALA A 243 0.78 -27.05 13.92
C ALA A 243 0.99 -26.87 15.43
N ASP A 244 2.17 -27.22 15.95
CA ASP A 244 2.52 -27.05 17.37
C ASP A 244 2.49 -25.59 17.80
N VAL A 245 2.99 -24.67 16.95
CA VAL A 245 2.90 -23.23 17.22
C VAL A 245 1.44 -22.76 17.25
N MET A 246 0.59 -23.22 16.34
CA MET A 246 -0.84 -22.86 16.38
C MET A 246 -1.53 -23.34 17.67
N LEU A 247 -1.20 -24.54 18.14
CA LEU A 247 -1.72 -25.09 19.40
C LEU A 247 -1.17 -24.35 20.62
N GLU A 248 0.10 -23.95 20.59
CA GLU A 248 0.69 -23.08 21.61
C GLU A 248 -0.01 -21.73 21.68
N ARG A 249 -0.26 -21.08 20.53
CA ARG A 249 -1.01 -19.82 20.46
C ARG A 249 -2.45 -19.98 20.97
N ALA A 250 -3.09 -21.11 20.72
CA ALA A 250 -4.40 -21.41 21.27
C ALA A 250 -4.38 -21.50 22.80
N ARG A 251 -3.38 -22.21 23.36
CA ARG A 251 -3.19 -22.36 24.81
C ARG A 251 -2.91 -21.01 25.47
N ASP A 252 -1.98 -20.23 24.91
CA ASP A 252 -1.62 -18.92 25.45
C ASP A 252 -2.82 -17.95 25.41
N ALA A 253 -3.68 -18.04 24.38
CA ALA A 253 -4.92 -17.28 24.31
C ALA A 253 -5.85 -17.62 25.49
N ALA A 254 -6.15 -18.91 25.68
CA ALA A 254 -7.06 -19.38 26.72
C ALA A 254 -6.54 -19.07 28.14
N GLU A 255 -5.23 -19.01 28.33
CA GLU A 255 -4.60 -18.67 29.61
C GLU A 255 -4.39 -17.15 29.81
N GLY A 256 -4.83 -16.32 28.85
CA GLY A 256 -4.64 -14.86 28.91
C GLY A 256 -3.19 -14.41 28.78
N ARG A 257 -2.31 -15.26 28.25
CA ARG A 257 -0.88 -15.00 28.01
C ARG A 257 -0.58 -14.56 26.57
N ALA A 258 -1.58 -14.45 25.71
CA ALA A 258 -1.43 -13.96 24.34
C ALA A 258 -0.94 -12.50 24.32
N ALA A 259 0.38 -12.33 24.20
CA ALA A 259 1.01 -11.03 24.08
C ALA A 259 1.04 -10.61 22.60
N MET A 260 0.12 -9.72 22.23
CA MET A 260 0.24 -8.99 20.96
C MET A 260 1.44 -8.02 21.03
N ASN A 261 2.07 -7.73 19.89
CA ASN A 261 3.21 -6.81 19.77
C ASN A 261 2.83 -5.31 19.94
N CYS A 262 2.00 -5.01 20.93
CA CYS A 262 1.39 -3.71 21.17
C CYS A 262 2.40 -2.59 21.46
N THR A 263 3.60 -2.92 21.93
CA THR A 263 4.65 -1.94 22.27
C THR A 263 5.08 -1.07 21.09
N LEU A 264 5.01 -1.59 19.86
CA LEU A 264 5.33 -0.85 18.62
C LEU A 264 4.15 -0.87 17.63
N CYS A 265 2.96 -1.22 18.10
CA CYS A 265 1.79 -1.27 17.24
C CYS A 265 1.37 0.16 16.84
N LYS A 266 1.49 0.47 15.55
CA LYS A 266 1.15 1.78 14.96
C LYS A 266 -0.27 2.28 15.23
N TYR A 267 -1.18 1.38 15.59
CA TYR A 267 -2.57 1.70 15.93
C TYR A 267 -2.75 2.08 17.40
N ARG A 268 -1.82 1.69 18.29
CA ARG A 268 -1.94 1.88 19.75
C ARG A 268 -0.96 2.90 20.33
N VAL A 269 0.23 3.00 19.75
CA VAL A 269 1.27 3.91 20.22
C VAL A 269 1.77 4.76 19.06
N GLN A 270 2.21 5.97 19.39
CA GLN A 270 2.80 6.86 18.40
C GLN A 270 4.15 6.31 17.95
N ILE A 271 4.19 5.79 16.73
CA ILE A 271 5.44 5.43 16.04
C ILE A 271 5.73 6.44 14.92
N VAL A 272 7.00 6.68 14.67
CA VAL A 272 7.48 7.67 13.70
C VAL A 272 6.90 7.38 12.30
N GLY A 273 6.23 8.38 11.71
CA GLY A 273 5.67 8.32 10.36
C GLY A 273 4.28 7.68 10.25
N PHE A 274 3.68 7.24 11.37
CA PHE A 274 2.32 6.69 11.43
C PHE A 274 1.45 7.36 12.51
N GLU A 275 1.79 8.58 12.91
CA GLU A 275 1.13 9.33 13.98
C GLU A 275 -0.39 9.48 13.75
N GLN A 276 -0.81 9.58 12.49
CA GLN A 276 -2.22 9.72 12.10
C GLN A 276 -3.04 8.42 12.29
N GLN A 277 -2.38 7.27 12.47
CA GLN A 277 -3.03 5.96 12.62
C GLN A 277 -3.29 5.58 14.08
N VAL A 278 -2.75 6.36 15.03
CA VAL A 278 -2.90 6.11 16.46
C VAL A 278 -4.35 6.36 16.89
N GLY A 279 -4.97 5.36 17.52
CA GLY A 279 -6.35 5.46 17.98
C GLY A 279 -7.39 5.33 16.87
N GLU A 280 -6.99 4.97 15.64
CA GLU A 280 -7.95 4.61 14.59
C GLU A 280 -8.87 3.47 15.09
N PRO A 281 -10.20 3.58 14.90
CA PRO A 281 -11.11 2.51 15.29
C PRO A 281 -10.82 1.25 14.47
N GLN A 282 -10.81 0.09 15.14
CA GLN A 282 -10.73 -1.20 14.45
C GLN A 282 -11.95 -1.36 13.54
N ARG A 283 -11.71 -1.46 12.23
CA ARG A 283 -12.74 -1.64 11.21
C ARG A 283 -12.45 -2.91 10.43
N ALA A 284 -13.48 -3.73 10.24
CA ALA A 284 -13.45 -4.88 9.37
C ALA A 284 -13.47 -4.43 7.90
N HIS A 285 -12.30 -4.40 7.26
CA HIS A 285 -12.16 -3.99 5.86
C HIS A 285 -12.55 -5.11 4.88
N HIS A 286 -12.48 -6.34 5.36
CA HIS A 286 -12.73 -7.56 4.59
C HIS A 286 -14.20 -7.80 4.24
N LEU A 287 -15.14 -7.06 4.86
CA LEU A 287 -16.58 -7.28 4.68
C LEU A 287 -17.06 -7.19 3.22
N GLN A 288 -16.38 -6.41 2.37
CA GLN A 288 -16.72 -6.27 0.95
C GLN A 288 -16.37 -7.50 0.11
N VAL A 289 -15.41 -8.32 0.58
CA VAL A 289 -14.86 -9.48 -0.15
C VAL A 289 -15.15 -10.82 0.53
N ARG A 290 -15.93 -10.78 1.63
CA ARG A 290 -16.43 -11.96 2.34
C ARG A 290 -17.36 -12.76 1.42
N ASP A 291 -17.09 -14.05 1.29
CA ASP A 291 -17.92 -15.01 0.54
C ASP A 291 -18.05 -14.75 -0.99
N LEU A 292 -17.04 -14.09 -1.58
CA LEU A 292 -17.03 -13.79 -3.02
C LEU A 292 -17.15 -15.03 -3.91
N SER A 293 -16.59 -16.18 -3.53
CA SER A 293 -16.69 -17.41 -4.33
C SER A 293 -18.13 -17.92 -4.45
N ALA A 294 -18.96 -17.73 -3.43
CA ALA A 294 -20.39 -18.04 -3.48
C ALA A 294 -21.20 -17.00 -4.28
N ARG A 295 -20.78 -15.72 -4.25
CA ARG A 295 -21.44 -14.60 -4.97
C ARG A 295 -21.06 -14.50 -6.45
N GLU A 296 -19.83 -14.87 -6.83
CA GLU A 296 -19.31 -14.86 -8.20
C GLU A 296 -20.06 -15.85 -9.11
N GLN A 297 -20.80 -16.82 -8.55
CA GLN A 297 -21.68 -17.71 -9.32
C GLN A 297 -23.03 -17.06 -9.72
N GLN A 298 -23.36 -15.84 -9.25
CA GLN A 298 -24.71 -15.26 -9.43
C GLN A 298 -24.79 -13.77 -9.80
N ALA A 299 -23.72 -13.02 -10.05
CA ALA A 299 -23.81 -11.59 -10.36
C ALA A 299 -23.25 -11.20 -11.76
N PRO A 300 -23.97 -10.37 -12.55
CA PRO A 300 -23.49 -9.90 -13.86
C PRO A 300 -22.40 -8.82 -13.74
N LEU A 301 -21.49 -8.79 -14.71
CA LEU A 301 -20.49 -7.74 -14.93
C LEU A 301 -21.19 -6.40 -15.21
N VAL A 302 -20.87 -5.34 -14.48
CA VAL A 302 -21.23 -3.95 -14.85
C VAL A 302 -19.97 -3.16 -15.17
N SER A 303 -20.03 -2.46 -16.30
CA SER A 303 -18.98 -1.92 -17.17
C SER A 303 -18.94 -0.38 -17.21
N GLY A 304 -17.78 0.18 -17.62
CA GLY A 304 -17.64 1.53 -18.22
C GLY A 304 -17.22 2.70 -17.31
N THR A 305 -16.35 3.61 -17.80
CA THR A 305 -16.02 4.89 -17.15
C THR A 305 -17.11 5.93 -17.48
N ALA A 306 -17.88 6.38 -16.48
CA ALA A 306 -18.91 7.39 -16.69
C ALA A 306 -18.33 8.79 -17.04
N PRO A 307 -18.96 9.58 -17.92
CA PRO A 307 -18.50 10.94 -18.22
C PRO A 307 -18.68 11.90 -17.03
N TYR A 308 -17.86 12.95 -16.98
CA TYR A 308 -18.03 14.04 -16.01
C TYR A 308 -19.31 14.82 -16.32
N VAL A 309 -20.20 14.95 -15.32
CA VAL A 309 -21.44 15.73 -15.42
C VAL A 309 -21.31 16.98 -14.57
N ALA A 310 -21.27 18.14 -15.22
CA ALA A 310 -21.27 19.43 -14.53
C ALA A 310 -22.64 19.73 -13.90
N HIS A 311 -22.63 20.47 -12.79
CA HIS A 311 -23.87 21.02 -12.24
C HIS A 311 -24.50 22.02 -13.24
N PRO A 312 -25.83 22.15 -13.35
CA PRO A 312 -26.46 23.05 -14.33
C PRO A 312 -25.92 24.48 -14.34
N ILE A 313 -25.71 25.06 -13.14
CA ILE A 313 -25.10 26.40 -13.00
C ILE A 313 -23.65 26.45 -13.51
N GLU A 314 -22.87 25.38 -13.30
CA GLU A 314 -21.51 25.30 -13.85
C GLU A 314 -21.57 25.22 -15.38
N ALA A 315 -22.48 24.42 -15.95
CA ALA A 315 -22.66 24.32 -17.40
C ALA A 315 -23.05 25.66 -18.03
N GLU A 316 -24.07 26.34 -17.49
CA GLU A 316 -24.51 27.67 -17.95
C GLU A 316 -23.37 28.70 -17.82
N SER A 317 -22.61 28.65 -16.72
CA SER A 317 -21.43 29.52 -16.55
C SER A 317 -20.38 29.28 -17.63
N MET A 318 -20.12 28.02 -18.00
CA MET A 318 -19.13 27.70 -19.04
C MET A 318 -19.60 28.15 -20.43
N GLU A 319 -20.90 28.11 -20.72
CA GLU A 319 -21.46 28.66 -21.97
C GLU A 319 -21.26 30.18 -22.05
N ILE A 320 -21.53 30.90 -20.97
CA ILE A 320 -21.29 32.35 -20.88
C ILE A 320 -19.79 32.65 -21.07
N ILE A 321 -18.91 31.86 -20.47
CA ILE A 321 -17.46 32.04 -20.59
C ILE A 321 -16.96 31.73 -22.01
N GLN A 322 -17.52 30.69 -22.65
CA GLN A 322 -17.21 30.34 -24.03
C GLN A 322 -17.60 31.47 -24.99
N ALA A 323 -18.75 32.12 -24.77
CA ALA A 323 -19.24 33.22 -25.60
C ALA A 323 -18.63 34.60 -25.25
N GLY A 324 -18.12 34.76 -24.02
CA GLY A 324 -17.70 36.05 -23.48
C GLY A 324 -16.38 36.61 -24.02
N ARG A 325 -15.59 35.80 -24.75
CA ARG A 325 -14.38 36.26 -25.44
C ARG A 325 -14.02 35.34 -26.62
N ASP A 326 -13.16 35.83 -27.50
CA ASP A 326 -12.53 35.00 -28.54
C ASP A 326 -11.45 34.09 -27.94
N TRP A 327 -11.60 32.78 -28.18
CA TRP A 327 -10.69 31.73 -27.73
C TRP A 327 -9.77 31.20 -28.85
N GLY A 328 -9.93 31.66 -30.10
CA GLY A 328 -9.22 31.13 -31.27
C GLY A 328 -7.70 31.29 -31.22
N GLY A 329 -7.18 32.21 -30.41
CA GLY A 329 -5.74 32.40 -30.19
C GLY A 329 -5.09 31.40 -29.23
N PHE A 330 -5.87 30.54 -28.56
CA PHE A 330 -5.36 29.60 -27.57
C PHE A 330 -5.34 28.16 -28.11
N PRO A 331 -4.30 27.37 -27.81
CA PRO A 331 -4.28 25.95 -28.15
C PRO A 331 -5.49 25.21 -27.55
N PRO A 332 -6.16 24.33 -28.32
CA PRO A 332 -7.35 23.60 -27.85
C PRO A 332 -7.13 22.87 -26.52
N GLU A 333 -5.95 22.28 -26.32
CA GLU A 333 -5.64 21.57 -25.07
C GLU A 333 -5.56 22.48 -23.84
N GLN A 334 -5.47 23.81 -23.99
CA GLN A 334 -5.41 24.75 -22.86
C GLN A 334 -6.79 25.29 -22.48
N LEU A 335 -7.81 25.12 -23.33
CA LEU A 335 -9.09 25.79 -23.18
C LEU A 335 -9.81 25.42 -21.88
N THR A 336 -9.88 24.14 -21.52
CA THR A 336 -10.52 23.71 -20.27
C THR A 336 -9.88 24.38 -19.05
N VAL A 337 -8.54 24.47 -19.02
CA VAL A 337 -7.81 25.12 -17.91
C VAL A 337 -8.14 26.61 -17.86
N LEU A 338 -8.05 27.30 -18.99
CA LEU A 338 -8.25 28.75 -19.07
C LEU A 338 -9.69 29.14 -18.73
N GLN A 339 -10.68 28.44 -19.27
CA GLN A 339 -12.09 28.71 -19.00
C GLN A 339 -12.46 28.47 -17.54
N ARG A 340 -11.94 27.41 -16.93
CA ARG A 340 -12.15 27.17 -15.49
C ARG A 340 -11.47 28.23 -14.62
N LEU A 341 -10.32 28.76 -15.04
CA LEU A 341 -9.69 29.88 -14.34
C LEU A 341 -10.55 31.15 -14.42
N VAL A 342 -11.11 31.47 -15.59
CA VAL A 342 -12.08 32.57 -15.75
C VAL A 342 -13.32 32.35 -14.89
N HIS A 343 -13.86 31.13 -14.85
CA HIS A 343 -15.00 30.79 -13.97
C HIS A 343 -14.68 31.02 -12.49
N THR A 344 -13.45 30.70 -12.08
CA THR A 344 -13.02 30.81 -10.69
C THR A 344 -12.69 32.24 -10.29
N SER A 345 -12.16 33.04 -11.21
CA SER A 345 -11.77 34.43 -10.97
C SER A 345 -12.90 35.43 -11.20
N GLY A 346 -13.89 35.09 -12.04
CA GLY A 346 -14.85 36.04 -12.58
C GLY A 346 -14.24 37.05 -13.55
N ASP A 347 -13.03 36.79 -14.07
CA ASP A 347 -12.28 37.73 -14.91
C ASP A 347 -11.67 37.05 -16.14
N PHE A 348 -12.14 37.48 -17.32
CA PHE A 348 -11.69 37.00 -18.63
C PHE A 348 -10.21 37.30 -18.92
N ALA A 349 -9.66 38.39 -18.35
CA ALA A 349 -8.27 38.79 -18.59
C ALA A 349 -7.26 37.82 -17.97
N VAL A 350 -7.69 36.95 -17.05
CA VAL A 350 -6.81 35.93 -16.45
C VAL A 350 -6.22 35.00 -17.50
N ALA A 351 -6.97 34.69 -18.56
CA ALA A 351 -6.53 33.76 -19.58
C ALA A 351 -5.24 34.21 -20.30
N ASP A 352 -5.01 35.53 -20.40
CA ASP A 352 -3.84 36.10 -21.08
C ASP A 352 -2.57 36.08 -20.20
N GLU A 353 -2.71 35.82 -18.89
CA GLU A 353 -1.59 35.80 -17.94
C GLU A 353 -0.98 34.41 -17.75
N ILE A 354 -1.72 33.35 -18.13
CA ILE A 354 -1.30 31.98 -17.85
C ILE A 354 -0.23 31.55 -18.84
N TYR A 355 0.85 31.03 -18.28
CA TYR A 355 1.94 30.40 -19.01
C TYR A 355 1.86 28.88 -18.87
N PHE A 356 1.92 28.19 -20.00
CA PHE A 356 2.09 26.74 -20.10
C PHE A 356 3.45 26.44 -20.73
N SER A 357 4.24 25.55 -20.13
CA SER A 357 5.36 24.96 -20.87
C SER A 357 4.83 24.00 -21.95
N ALA A 358 5.64 23.70 -22.96
CA ALA A 358 5.29 22.72 -24.00
C ALA A 358 4.84 21.39 -23.38
N GLY A 359 3.67 20.89 -23.81
CA GLY A 359 3.11 19.62 -23.35
C GLY A 359 2.63 19.57 -21.90
N ALA A 360 2.56 20.69 -21.17
CA ALA A 360 2.22 20.71 -19.74
C ALA A 360 0.87 20.07 -19.42
N VAL A 361 -0.17 20.36 -20.22
CA VAL A 361 -1.50 19.77 -20.05
C VAL A 361 -1.45 18.25 -20.18
N GLN A 362 -0.80 17.76 -21.23
CA GLN A 362 -0.76 16.32 -21.52
C GLN A 362 0.10 15.56 -20.53
N ALA A 363 1.21 16.17 -20.07
CA ALA A 363 2.00 15.65 -18.97
C ALA A 363 1.16 15.56 -17.68
N GLY A 364 0.36 16.59 -17.38
CA GLY A 364 -0.56 16.62 -16.24
C GLY A 364 -1.62 15.54 -16.28
N MET A 365 -2.34 15.40 -17.39
CA MET A 365 -3.36 14.35 -17.58
C MET A 365 -2.74 12.96 -17.45
N LYS A 366 -1.62 12.70 -18.12
CA LYS A 366 -0.91 11.42 -18.04
C LYS A 366 -0.44 11.13 -16.62
N ALA A 367 0.03 12.14 -15.89
CA ALA A 367 0.42 12.00 -14.50
C ALA A 367 -0.76 11.60 -13.61
N LEU A 368 -1.90 12.30 -13.74
CA LEU A 368 -3.11 11.98 -12.97
C LEU A 368 -3.61 10.56 -13.22
N LEU A 369 -3.53 10.08 -14.47
CA LEU A 369 -3.92 8.71 -14.83
C LEU A 369 -2.91 7.65 -14.36
N ARG A 370 -1.61 7.95 -14.36
CA ARG A 370 -0.54 6.98 -14.02
C ARG A 370 -0.19 6.98 -12.53
N THR A 371 0.15 8.14 -12.00
CA THR A 371 0.74 8.28 -10.66
C THR A 371 -0.31 8.43 -9.59
N LYS A 372 -1.52 8.86 -9.99
CA LYS A 372 -2.69 8.99 -9.12
C LYS A 372 -2.41 9.79 -7.84
N ARG A 373 -1.56 10.82 -7.91
CA ARG A 373 -1.18 11.62 -6.74
C ARG A 373 -1.02 13.11 -7.04
N VAL A 374 -1.69 13.94 -6.25
CA VAL A 374 -1.54 15.40 -6.22
C VAL A 374 -0.99 15.84 -4.86
N VAL A 375 0.11 16.58 -4.88
CA VAL A 375 0.71 17.20 -3.69
C VAL A 375 0.40 18.69 -3.69
N THR A 376 -0.05 19.22 -2.55
CA THR A 376 -0.35 20.65 -2.39
C THR A 376 0.51 21.34 -1.33
N ASP A 377 0.77 22.62 -1.52
CA ASP A 377 1.52 23.45 -0.57
C ASP A 377 0.72 23.79 0.69
N VAL A 378 -0.61 23.94 0.56
CA VAL A 378 -1.54 24.23 1.65
C VAL A 378 -2.85 23.42 1.52
N THR A 379 -3.55 23.26 2.65
CA THR A 379 -4.81 22.52 2.77
C THR A 379 -5.94 23.13 1.94
N MET A 380 -5.91 24.44 1.70
CA MET A 380 -6.94 25.13 0.90
C MET A 380 -6.94 24.69 -0.57
N VAL A 381 -5.77 24.44 -1.18
CA VAL A 381 -5.69 23.87 -2.53
C VAL A 381 -6.31 22.49 -2.55
N GLN A 382 -5.95 21.64 -1.58
CA GLN A 382 -6.47 20.27 -1.46
C GLN A 382 -7.99 20.26 -1.31
N THR A 383 -8.54 21.21 -0.55
CA THR A 383 -9.99 21.32 -0.29
C THR A 383 -10.76 21.78 -1.52
N GLY A 384 -10.15 22.56 -2.40
CA GLY A 384 -10.73 23.01 -3.66
C GLY A 384 -10.81 21.93 -4.75
N LEU A 385 -10.23 20.75 -4.54
CA LEU A 385 -10.29 19.64 -5.50
C LEU A 385 -11.65 18.92 -5.45
N LYS A 386 -12.22 18.65 -6.63
CA LYS A 386 -13.53 17.97 -6.73
C LYS A 386 -13.43 16.52 -6.25
N ARG A 387 -13.99 16.24 -5.06
CA ARG A 387 -13.94 14.91 -4.41
C ARG A 387 -14.46 13.76 -5.28
N ALA A 388 -15.58 13.97 -5.98
CA ALA A 388 -16.15 12.96 -6.86
C ALA A 388 -15.20 12.57 -8.00
N VAL A 389 -14.51 13.57 -8.58
CA VAL A 389 -13.56 13.40 -9.67
C VAL A 389 -12.28 12.70 -9.18
N LEU A 390 -11.78 13.09 -8.00
CA LEU A 390 -10.65 12.40 -7.34
C LEU A 390 -10.96 10.91 -7.12
N GLN A 391 -12.15 10.59 -6.59
CA GLN A 391 -12.59 9.22 -6.35
C GLN A 391 -12.71 8.43 -7.65
N GLN A 392 -13.30 9.03 -8.69
CA GLN A 392 -13.46 8.40 -9.99
C GLN A 392 -12.12 8.02 -10.64
N LEU A 393 -11.11 8.90 -10.56
CA LEU A 393 -9.78 8.61 -11.10
C LEU A 393 -8.89 7.80 -10.14
N GLY A 394 -9.33 7.61 -8.89
CA GLY A 394 -8.53 7.02 -7.82
C GLY A 394 -7.30 7.85 -7.46
N VAL A 395 -7.37 9.17 -7.61
CA VAL A 395 -6.27 10.11 -7.32
C VAL A 395 -6.25 10.43 -5.82
N GLU A 396 -5.12 10.15 -5.18
CA GLU A 396 -4.83 10.53 -3.80
C GLU A 396 -4.30 11.96 -3.72
N THR A 397 -4.56 12.62 -2.58
CA THR A 397 -4.06 13.97 -2.31
C THR A 397 -3.23 13.99 -1.04
N TRP A 398 -2.17 14.80 -1.01
CA TRP A 398 -1.33 14.97 0.18
C TRP A 398 -0.88 16.42 0.35
N CYS A 399 -0.93 16.93 1.57
CA CYS A 399 -0.44 18.26 1.91
C CYS A 399 0.47 18.19 3.14
N GLY A 400 1.69 18.71 3.03
CA GLY A 400 2.69 18.65 4.10
C GLY A 400 2.57 19.75 5.15
N VAL A 401 1.69 20.74 5.00
CA VAL A 401 1.69 21.92 5.89
C VAL A 401 1.36 21.61 7.36
N HIS A 402 0.62 20.51 7.59
CA HIS A 402 0.27 19.99 8.91
C HIS A 402 0.98 18.68 9.25
N ASP A 403 1.88 18.22 8.38
CA ASP A 403 2.67 17.02 8.61
C ASP A 403 3.69 17.28 9.74
N PRO A 404 3.73 16.46 10.81
CA PRO A 404 4.63 16.68 11.95
C PRO A 404 6.11 16.75 11.56
N GLU A 405 6.55 15.91 10.61
CA GLU A 405 7.93 15.94 10.14
C GLU A 405 8.25 17.21 9.35
N SER A 406 7.30 17.68 8.54
CA SER A 406 7.42 18.96 7.85
C SER A 406 7.49 20.13 8.84
N HIS A 407 6.77 20.05 9.98
CA HIS A 407 6.89 21.05 11.05
C HIS A 407 8.26 21.02 11.74
N LEU A 408 8.77 19.84 12.06
CA LEU A 408 10.11 19.67 12.65
C LEU A 408 11.19 20.15 11.68
N MET A 409 11.09 19.80 10.40
CA MET A 409 11.99 20.24 9.34
C MET A 409 11.96 21.75 9.16
N ALA A 410 10.77 22.36 9.15
CA ALA A 410 10.61 23.82 9.08
C ALA A 410 11.34 24.52 10.22
N ARG A 411 11.16 24.03 11.46
CA ARG A 411 11.81 24.58 12.65
C ARG A 411 13.34 24.41 12.60
N ASN A 412 13.82 23.23 12.27
CA ASN A 412 15.26 22.91 12.32
C ASN A 412 16.06 23.56 11.20
N LEU A 413 15.45 23.77 10.02
CA LEU A 413 16.12 24.32 8.85
C LEU A 413 15.78 25.80 8.60
N GLY A 414 14.97 26.43 9.46
CA GLY A 414 14.58 27.83 9.32
C GLY A 414 13.77 28.13 8.05
N MET A 415 12.98 27.16 7.57
CA MET A 415 12.15 27.29 6.36
C MET A 415 10.66 27.38 6.70
N THR A 416 9.84 27.81 5.73
CA THR A 416 8.38 27.83 5.92
C THR A 416 7.82 26.41 5.95
N ARG A 417 6.66 26.23 6.60
CA ARG A 417 5.96 24.93 6.61
C ARG A 417 5.62 24.42 5.21
N SER A 418 5.24 25.32 4.29
CA SER A 418 4.95 24.95 2.91
C SER A 418 6.21 24.47 2.19
N ALA A 419 7.35 25.18 2.31
CA ALA A 419 8.62 24.72 1.74
C ALA A 419 9.06 23.37 2.33
N ALA A 420 8.99 23.20 3.65
CA ALA A 420 9.28 21.92 4.30
C ALA A 420 8.35 20.80 3.79
N GLY A 421 7.07 21.10 3.59
CA GLY A 421 6.10 20.17 3.00
C GLY A 421 6.48 19.74 1.59
N ILE A 422 6.97 20.65 0.74
CA ILE A 422 7.47 20.31 -0.60
C ILE A 422 8.70 19.40 -0.53
N ARG A 423 9.66 19.71 0.35
CA ARG A 423 10.84 18.87 0.56
C ARG A 423 10.46 17.47 1.06
N ARG A 424 9.50 17.39 1.97
CA ARG A 424 8.98 16.12 2.48
C ARG A 424 8.27 15.33 1.38
N ALA A 425 7.52 15.98 0.49
CA ALA A 425 6.91 15.33 -0.66
C ALA A 425 7.95 14.70 -1.59
N TRP A 426 9.05 15.42 -1.87
CA TRP A 426 10.17 14.90 -2.66
C TRP A 426 10.76 13.64 -2.03
N GLN A 427 11.05 13.67 -0.72
CA GLN A 427 11.59 12.53 0.01
C GLN A 427 10.64 11.32 0.04
N LYS A 428 9.33 11.59 0.16
CA LYS A 428 8.32 10.54 0.38
C LYS A 428 7.81 9.90 -0.90
N PHE A 429 7.67 10.68 -1.97
CA PHE A 429 6.96 10.26 -3.18
C PHE A 429 7.81 10.29 -4.45
N GLY A 430 9.02 10.85 -4.41
CA GLY A 430 9.88 10.94 -5.58
C GLY A 430 9.23 11.71 -6.73
N ASN A 431 9.27 11.14 -7.94
CA ASN A 431 8.86 11.80 -9.19
C ASN A 431 7.39 11.55 -9.58
N ASP A 432 6.71 10.60 -8.94
CA ASP A 432 5.38 10.14 -9.32
C ASP A 432 4.27 11.00 -8.67
N LEU A 433 4.28 12.29 -8.98
CA LEU A 433 3.30 13.25 -8.46
C LEU A 433 3.09 14.46 -9.39
N VAL A 434 1.92 15.07 -9.27
CA VAL A 434 1.62 16.43 -9.71
C VAL A 434 1.72 17.36 -8.52
N LEU A 435 2.47 18.46 -8.65
CA LEU A 435 2.63 19.46 -7.60
C LEU A 435 1.74 20.67 -7.88
N ALA A 436 0.87 21.04 -6.94
CA ALA A 436 -0.04 22.16 -7.07
C ALA A 436 0.15 23.16 -5.91
N ILE A 437 0.73 24.32 -6.24
CA ILE A 437 1.11 25.36 -5.29
C ILE A 437 0.21 26.57 -5.53
N GLY A 438 -0.62 26.90 -4.54
CA GLY A 438 -1.62 27.96 -4.66
C GLY A 438 -1.43 29.13 -3.69
N ASP A 439 -0.57 29.01 -2.69
CA ASP A 439 -0.46 30.03 -1.64
C ASP A 439 0.97 30.50 -1.44
N ALA A 440 1.91 29.58 -1.20
CA ALA A 440 3.23 29.92 -0.69
C ALA A 440 4.28 30.10 -1.82
N PRO A 441 4.85 31.31 -2.02
CA PRO A 441 5.97 31.52 -2.94
C PRO A 441 7.20 30.67 -2.58
N THR A 442 7.43 30.48 -1.28
CA THR A 442 8.52 29.65 -0.74
C THR A 442 8.40 28.17 -1.12
N ALA A 443 7.18 27.67 -1.38
CA ALA A 443 6.99 26.31 -1.89
C ALA A 443 7.48 26.18 -3.35
N ILE A 444 7.29 27.21 -4.17
CA ILE A 444 7.86 27.24 -5.53
C ILE A 444 9.38 27.29 -5.47
N THR A 445 9.95 28.21 -4.68
CA THR A 445 11.41 28.36 -4.57
C THR A 445 12.07 27.05 -4.14
N GLU A 446 11.49 26.36 -3.14
CA GLU A 446 12.00 25.06 -2.71
C GLU A 446 11.83 23.97 -3.78
N ALA A 447 10.69 23.93 -4.48
CA ALA A 447 10.51 22.99 -5.59
C ALA A 447 11.55 23.20 -6.70
N VAL A 448 11.77 24.44 -7.13
CA VAL A 448 12.76 24.79 -8.16
C VAL A 448 14.17 24.43 -7.70
N ARG A 449 14.50 24.69 -6.43
CA ARG A 449 15.78 24.28 -5.82
C ARG A 449 15.98 22.77 -5.93
N LEU A 450 15.02 21.97 -5.48
CA LEU A 450 15.10 20.50 -5.53
C LEU A 450 15.20 19.97 -6.96
N ILE A 451 14.52 20.60 -7.92
CA ILE A 451 14.60 20.24 -9.34
C ILE A 451 16.01 20.49 -9.90
N ARG A 452 16.59 21.65 -9.59
CA ARG A 452 17.89 22.07 -10.13
C ARG A 452 19.07 21.39 -9.45
N GLU A 453 19.07 21.36 -8.12
CA GLU A 453 20.21 20.90 -7.31
C GLU A 453 20.17 19.40 -7.03
N HIS A 454 18.98 18.81 -6.88
CA HIS A 454 18.81 17.42 -6.45
C HIS A 454 18.18 16.51 -7.51
N GLY A 455 18.03 17.00 -8.74
CA GLY A 455 17.52 16.20 -9.85
C GLY A 455 16.06 15.79 -9.73
N TRP A 456 15.25 16.45 -8.90
CA TRP A 456 13.83 16.13 -8.76
C TRP A 456 13.08 16.38 -10.08
N ARG A 457 12.20 15.46 -10.49
CA ARG A 457 11.43 15.52 -11.75
C ARG A 457 9.96 15.18 -11.49
N PRO A 458 9.21 16.01 -10.74
CA PRO A 458 7.75 15.87 -10.65
C PRO A 458 7.14 15.92 -12.06
N GLN A 459 6.03 15.18 -12.26
CA GLN A 459 5.44 15.05 -13.60
C GLN A 459 4.87 16.37 -14.12
N LEU A 460 4.42 17.24 -13.22
CA LEU A 460 3.93 18.59 -13.52
C LEU A 460 4.04 19.46 -12.27
N VAL A 461 4.43 20.72 -12.44
CA VAL A 461 4.38 21.76 -11.39
C VAL A 461 3.41 22.87 -11.78
N ILE A 462 2.32 23.00 -11.04
CA ILE A 462 1.36 24.11 -11.13
C ILE A 462 1.72 25.10 -10.02
N GLY A 463 2.24 26.28 -10.37
CA GLY A 463 2.64 27.31 -9.43
C GLY A 463 1.84 28.60 -9.64
N LEU A 464 0.78 28.78 -8.87
CA LEU A 464 -0.10 29.95 -8.96
C LEU A 464 -0.32 30.62 -7.59
N PRO A 465 0.73 30.93 -6.80
CA PRO A 465 0.54 31.63 -5.53
C PRO A 465 -0.03 33.03 -5.74
N VAL A 466 -0.86 33.48 -4.81
CA VAL A 466 -1.30 34.88 -4.72
C VAL A 466 -0.36 35.66 -3.80
N GLY A 467 -0.20 36.96 -4.02
CA GLY A 467 0.46 37.84 -3.05
C GLY A 467 1.47 38.78 -3.67
N PHE A 468 2.04 39.63 -2.81
CA PHE A 468 2.93 40.72 -3.21
C PHE A 468 4.39 40.50 -2.82
N VAL A 469 4.69 39.53 -1.95
CA VAL A 469 6.05 39.27 -1.43
C VAL A 469 6.57 37.96 -2.00
N GLY A 470 7.61 38.01 -2.84
CA GLY A 470 8.25 36.82 -3.43
C GLY A 470 7.42 36.10 -4.50
N THR A 471 6.15 36.48 -4.69
CA THR A 471 5.23 35.83 -5.62
C THR A 471 5.66 35.99 -7.08
N ARG A 472 6.11 37.19 -7.50
CA ARG A 472 6.52 37.43 -8.89
C ARG A 472 7.82 36.71 -9.20
N GLU A 473 8.77 36.81 -8.29
CA GLU A 473 10.10 36.23 -8.38
C GLU A 473 10.03 34.71 -8.46
N SER A 474 9.29 34.08 -7.55
CA SER A 474 9.13 32.61 -7.53
C SER A 474 8.43 32.09 -8.79
N LYS A 475 7.38 32.75 -9.27
CA LYS A 475 6.72 32.39 -10.54
C LYS A 475 7.65 32.51 -11.74
N GLU A 476 8.50 33.53 -11.78
CA GLU A 476 9.49 33.70 -12.84
C GLU A 476 10.60 32.64 -12.76
N GLU A 477 11.04 32.28 -11.54
CA GLU A 477 11.97 31.17 -11.31
C GLU A 477 11.39 29.84 -11.83
N LEU A 478 10.12 29.56 -11.49
CA LEU A 478 9.40 28.42 -12.02
C LEU A 478 9.30 28.50 -13.53
N ARG A 479 8.89 29.65 -14.09
CA ARG A 479 8.79 29.86 -15.54
C ARG A 479 10.10 29.55 -16.27
N ARG A 480 11.26 29.79 -15.66
CA ARG A 480 12.59 29.48 -16.20
C ARG A 480 13.09 28.05 -15.91
N CYS A 481 12.35 27.26 -15.14
CA CYS A 481 12.71 25.89 -14.76
C CYS A 481 12.42 24.89 -15.88
N LEU A 482 13.32 24.81 -16.87
CA LEU A 482 13.13 24.01 -18.10
C LEU A 482 13.11 22.49 -17.87
N GLN A 483 13.51 22.01 -16.69
CA GLN A 483 13.67 20.58 -16.43
C GLN A 483 12.35 19.82 -16.24
N VAL A 484 11.23 20.52 -16.01
CA VAL A 484 9.92 19.92 -15.74
C VAL A 484 8.78 20.63 -16.49
N PRO A 485 7.71 19.91 -16.83
CA PRO A 485 6.46 20.52 -17.28
C PRO A 485 5.88 21.41 -16.17
N ARG A 486 5.34 22.57 -16.54
CA ARG A 486 4.86 23.55 -15.58
C ARG A 486 3.78 24.49 -16.12
N ILE A 487 2.92 24.93 -15.21
CA ILE A 487 1.88 25.94 -15.44
C ILE A 487 2.04 27.01 -14.36
N THR A 488 2.14 28.26 -14.75
CA THR A 488 2.27 29.42 -13.83
C THR A 488 1.61 30.64 -14.48
N ASN A 489 1.65 31.81 -13.84
CA ASN A 489 1.25 33.06 -14.46
C ASN A 489 2.27 34.18 -14.22
N SER A 490 2.04 35.33 -14.83
CA SER A 490 2.77 36.55 -14.50
C SER A 490 2.06 37.32 -13.37
N GLY A 491 2.82 38.07 -12.58
CA GLY A 491 2.26 38.98 -11.58
C GLY A 491 1.82 38.36 -10.25
N THR A 492 0.94 39.05 -9.53
CA THR A 492 0.59 38.79 -8.13
C THR A 492 -0.72 38.02 -7.96
N ARG A 493 -1.49 37.84 -9.05
CA ARG A 493 -2.78 37.13 -9.05
C ARG A 493 -2.57 35.63 -9.03
N GLY A 494 -3.48 34.90 -8.43
CA GLY A 494 -3.34 33.48 -8.19
C GLY A 494 -4.22 33.06 -7.02
N GLY A 495 -3.78 32.06 -6.29
CA GLY A 495 -4.39 31.62 -5.06
C GLY A 495 -4.69 30.13 -5.08
N SER A 496 -5.05 29.62 -3.91
CA SER A 496 -5.50 28.24 -3.75
C SER A 496 -6.64 27.86 -4.71
N PRO A 497 -7.65 28.73 -4.96
CA PRO A 497 -8.70 28.42 -5.93
C PRO A 497 -8.16 28.23 -7.34
N TRP A 498 -7.18 29.02 -7.77
CA TRP A 498 -6.64 28.93 -9.13
C TRP A 498 -5.85 27.62 -9.33
N ALA A 499 -4.96 27.29 -8.39
CA ALA A 499 -4.21 26.04 -8.43
C ALA A 499 -5.16 24.82 -8.44
N ALA A 500 -6.19 24.82 -7.59
CA ALA A 500 -7.20 23.77 -7.55
C ALA A 500 -7.99 23.69 -8.87
N SER A 501 -8.35 24.82 -9.47
CA SER A 501 -9.08 24.87 -10.74
C SER A 501 -8.29 24.32 -11.91
N VAL A 502 -6.96 24.55 -11.97
CA VAL A 502 -6.09 23.90 -12.97
C VAL A 502 -6.08 22.38 -12.78
N VAL A 503 -5.90 21.88 -11.54
CA VAL A 503 -5.93 20.43 -11.29
C VAL A 503 -7.29 19.83 -11.67
N ASN A 504 -8.39 20.49 -11.30
CA ASN A 504 -9.74 20.06 -11.65
C ASN A 504 -9.96 20.00 -13.18
N ALA A 505 -9.46 20.99 -13.93
CA ALA A 505 -9.50 20.97 -15.40
C ALA A 505 -8.81 19.73 -15.95
N LEU A 506 -7.57 19.48 -15.51
CA LEU A 506 -6.78 18.34 -15.98
C LEU A 506 -7.42 17.00 -15.65
N MET A 507 -8.07 16.87 -14.49
CA MET A 507 -8.80 15.66 -14.12
C MET A 507 -10.04 15.45 -15.01
N ILE A 508 -10.77 16.52 -15.34
CA ILE A 508 -11.95 16.45 -16.22
C ILE A 508 -11.55 16.06 -17.63
N ASP A 509 -10.49 16.66 -18.18
CA ASP A 509 -9.95 16.30 -19.50
C ASP A 509 -9.46 14.85 -19.51
N ALA A 510 -8.87 14.36 -18.41
CA ALA A 510 -8.45 12.96 -18.28
C ALA A 510 -9.64 11.99 -18.32
N ILE A 511 -10.76 12.32 -17.68
CA ILE A 511 -11.99 11.53 -17.77
C ILE A 511 -12.53 11.56 -19.20
N ALA A 512 -12.63 12.73 -19.83
CA ALA A 512 -13.11 12.85 -21.20
C ALA A 512 -12.28 12.01 -22.18
N TRP A 513 -10.95 11.97 -21.97
CA TRP A 513 -10.05 11.13 -22.76
C TRP A 513 -10.28 9.63 -22.54
N LEU A 514 -10.55 9.18 -21.31
CA LEU A 514 -10.88 7.78 -21.01
C LEU A 514 -12.19 7.37 -21.70
N VAL A 515 -13.24 8.18 -21.58
CA VAL A 515 -14.55 7.95 -22.21
C VAL A 515 -14.40 7.85 -23.74
N ALA A 516 -13.65 8.78 -24.35
CA ALA A 516 -13.42 8.75 -25.79
C ALA A 516 -12.68 7.48 -26.25
N ARG A 517 -11.73 6.98 -25.44
CA ARG A 517 -11.02 5.73 -25.74
C ARG A 517 -11.89 4.48 -25.61
N GLU A 518 -12.77 4.44 -24.63
CA GLU A 518 -13.71 3.34 -24.45
C GLU A 518 -14.69 3.26 -25.62
N ALA A 519 -15.26 4.40 -26.04
CA ALA A 519 -16.13 4.48 -27.22
C ALA A 519 -15.41 4.06 -28.53
N GLN A 520 -14.12 4.39 -28.67
CA GLN A 520 -13.30 3.94 -29.80
C GLN A 520 -13.00 2.43 -29.75
N SER A 521 -12.91 1.83 -28.56
CA SER A 521 -12.66 0.40 -28.41
C SER A 521 -13.92 -0.44 -28.67
N GLU A 522 -15.10 0.07 -28.31
CA GLU A 522 -16.41 -0.56 -28.58
C GLU A 522 -16.85 -0.48 -30.04
N SER A 523 -16.30 0.44 -30.84
CA SER A 523 -16.60 0.61 -32.27
C SER A 523 -15.70 -0.21 -33.19
N VAL A 524 -14.71 -0.91 -32.64
CA VAL A 524 -13.80 -1.83 -33.36
C VAL A 524 -14.10 -3.31 -33.03
N GLN A 525 -15.01 -3.57 -32.10
CA GLN A 525 -15.62 -4.89 -31.85
C GLN A 525 -16.95 -4.99 -32.61
#